data_AF-A0A846DGK2-F1
#
_entry.id   AF-A0A846DGK2-F1
#
_cell.length_a   1.000
_cell.length_b   1.000
_cell.length_c   1.000
_cell.angle_alpha   90.00
_cell.angle_beta   90.00
_cell.angle_gamma   90.00
#
_symmetry.space_group_name_H-M   'P 1'
#
loop_
_entity.id
_entity.type
_entity.pdbx_description
1 polymer ?
#
loop_
_entity_poly.entity_id
_entity_poly.type
_entity_poly.pdbx_seq_one_letter_code
_entity_poly.pdbx_strand_id
1 'polypeptide(L)'
;SSAIEDRTNLTPEPAFENIVRREYVDESLQQARLVMVWRVPGIPELKETYALDVLAGILGRGRMSRLFRDLREERQLVTQIGVSNITQRLQGVFYISAKLPAENLAEVENAIANHIHRCQTELVSDSEIARIRTKVANQFIFSNEKPSARSNLYGYYYSQVGDLEPALNYPSHIKSVSAVDIQKAAQQYLSPHAYGIVIAKGTGNRE
;
A
#
# COMPACT_ATOMS: atom_id res chain seq x y z
N SER A 1 -5.96 -38.04 -1.77
CA SER A 1 -6.60 -37.28 -2.86
C SER A 1 -7.89 -36.66 -2.31
N SER A 2 -7.78 -35.55 -1.57
CA SER A 2 -8.93 -34.92 -0.89
C SER A 2 -8.69 -33.44 -0.55
N ALA A 3 -7.85 -32.74 -1.31
CA ALA A 3 -7.53 -31.32 -1.07
C ALA A 3 -7.91 -30.43 -2.26
N ILE A 4 -8.99 -30.79 -2.96
CA ILE A 4 -9.70 -29.92 -3.89
C ILE A 4 -11.06 -29.62 -3.25
N GLU A 5 -11.03 -29.11 -2.02
CA GLU A 5 -12.20 -28.49 -1.41
C GLU A 5 -12.39 -27.11 -2.07
N ASP A 6 -13.49 -26.99 -2.80
CA ASP A 6 -14.32 -25.79 -2.96
C ASP A 6 -13.59 -24.43 -3.09
N ARG A 7 -12.81 -24.26 -4.17
CA ARG A 7 -12.27 -22.93 -4.56
C ARG A 7 -13.31 -21.97 -5.13
N THR A 8 -14.60 -22.35 -5.09
CA THR A 8 -15.71 -21.63 -5.74
C THR A 8 -16.39 -20.60 -4.84
N ASN A 9 -16.15 -20.62 -3.53
CA ASN A 9 -16.70 -19.66 -2.56
C ASN A 9 -15.62 -18.93 -1.76
N LEU A 10 -14.69 -18.27 -2.46
CA LEU A 10 -13.73 -17.39 -1.78
C LEU A 10 -14.39 -16.03 -1.49
N THR A 11 -14.69 -15.78 -0.22
CA THR A 11 -15.16 -14.47 0.26
C THR A 11 -13.98 -13.62 0.73
N PRO A 12 -13.99 -12.28 0.51
CA PRO A 12 -13.01 -11.39 1.09
C PRO A 12 -12.91 -11.55 2.61
N GLU A 13 -11.71 -11.50 3.17
CA GLU A 13 -11.53 -11.54 4.62
C GLU A 13 -11.99 -10.20 5.24
N PRO A 14 -12.60 -10.19 6.43
CA PRO A 14 -12.99 -8.93 7.07
C PRO A 14 -11.76 -8.06 7.39
N ALA A 15 -11.97 -6.76 7.56
CA ALA A 15 -10.92 -5.87 8.06
C ALA A 15 -10.37 -6.37 9.41
N PHE A 16 -9.13 -6.02 9.73
CA PHE A 16 -8.58 -6.33 11.05
C PHE A 16 -9.36 -5.59 12.14
N GLU A 17 -9.65 -6.27 13.25
CA GLU A 17 -10.29 -5.65 14.43
C GLU A 17 -9.24 -5.18 15.47
N ASN A 18 -8.05 -5.77 15.43
CA ASN A 18 -6.92 -5.48 16.30
C ASN A 18 -5.60 -5.59 15.53
N ILE A 19 -4.50 -5.16 16.14
CA ILE A 19 -3.16 -5.40 15.59
C ILE A 19 -2.84 -6.90 15.67
N VAL A 20 -2.53 -7.53 14.54
CA VAL A 20 -2.14 -8.94 14.44
C VAL A 20 -0.65 -9.01 14.14
N ARG A 21 0.16 -9.36 15.14
CA ARG A 21 1.63 -9.35 15.07
C ARG A 21 2.21 -10.73 14.78
N ARG A 22 3.13 -10.81 13.83
CA ARG A 22 3.97 -11.98 13.56
C ARG A 22 5.43 -11.57 13.56
N GLU A 23 6.23 -12.21 14.40
CA GLU A 23 7.67 -11.96 14.47
C GLU A 23 8.45 -13.22 14.07
N TYR A 24 9.50 -13.01 13.28
CA TYR A 24 10.43 -14.05 12.86
C TYR A 24 11.85 -13.60 13.20
N VAL A 25 12.66 -14.56 13.67
CA VAL A 25 14.08 -14.35 13.92
C VAL A 25 14.87 -15.02 12.80
N ASP A 26 15.73 -14.24 12.15
CA ASP A 26 16.64 -14.71 11.11
C ASP A 26 18.01 -14.09 11.37
N GLU A 27 18.94 -14.90 11.86
CA GLU A 27 20.29 -14.50 12.29
C GLU A 27 21.11 -13.88 11.14
N SER A 28 20.76 -14.15 9.88
CA SER A 28 21.44 -13.55 8.74
C SER A 28 21.11 -12.06 8.53
N LEU A 29 20.06 -11.55 9.21
CA LEU A 29 19.57 -10.19 9.02
C LEU A 29 20.36 -9.16 9.83
N GLN A 30 21.09 -8.31 9.11
CA GLN A 30 21.76 -7.13 9.66
C GLN A 30 20.80 -5.97 9.96
N GLN A 31 19.63 -5.96 9.32
CA GLN A 31 18.59 -4.96 9.54
C GLN A 31 17.25 -5.66 9.66
N ALA A 32 16.41 -5.17 10.57
CA ALA A 32 15.04 -5.62 10.67
C ALA A 32 14.25 -5.23 9.41
N ARG A 33 13.24 -6.03 9.10
CA ARG A 33 12.22 -5.76 8.09
C ARG A 33 10.88 -5.70 8.79
N LEU A 34 10.13 -4.64 8.52
CA LEU A 34 8.79 -4.43 9.02
C LEU A 34 7.85 -4.32 7.82
N VAL A 35 6.71 -5.01 7.88
CA VAL A 35 5.62 -4.88 6.90
C VAL A 35 4.33 -4.72 7.67
N MET A 36 3.71 -3.54 7.57
CA MET A 36 2.35 -3.28 8.04
C MET A 36 1.37 -3.43 6.88
N VAL A 37 0.21 -4.03 7.13
CA VAL A 37 -0.73 -4.43 6.09
C VAL A 37 -2.19 -4.20 6.49
N TRP A 38 -2.96 -3.69 5.54
CA TRP A 38 -4.41 -3.52 5.62
C TRP A 38 -5.06 -4.28 4.46
N ARG A 39 -6.20 -4.91 4.76
CA ARG A 39 -7.07 -5.51 3.75
C ARG A 39 -7.92 -4.41 3.13
N VAL A 40 -7.90 -4.30 1.82
CA VAL A 40 -8.59 -3.24 1.07
C VAL A 40 -9.38 -3.84 -0.09
N PRO A 41 -10.24 -3.07 -0.79
CA PRO A 41 -11.06 -3.62 -1.84
C PRO A 41 -10.26 -4.23 -2.99
N GLY A 42 -10.84 -5.27 -3.59
CA GLY A 42 -10.31 -5.91 -4.79
C GLY A 42 -10.84 -5.26 -6.08
N ILE A 43 -10.68 -5.98 -7.18
CA ILE A 43 -11.15 -5.54 -8.50
C ILE A 43 -12.68 -5.25 -8.56
N PRO A 44 -13.59 -5.98 -7.87
CA PRO A 44 -15.03 -5.69 -7.91
C PRO A 44 -15.39 -4.25 -7.49
N GLU A 45 -14.55 -3.65 -6.65
CA GLU A 45 -14.72 -2.32 -6.06
C GLU A 45 -13.60 -1.37 -6.53
N LEU A 46 -13.13 -1.54 -7.77
CA LEU A 46 -11.94 -0.86 -8.31
C LEU A 46 -11.97 0.68 -8.17
N LYS A 47 -13.15 1.30 -8.17
CA LYS A 47 -13.29 2.75 -7.96
C LYS A 47 -12.72 3.21 -6.62
N GLU A 48 -12.79 2.35 -5.60
CA GLU A 48 -12.28 2.63 -4.26
C GLU A 48 -10.76 2.50 -4.17
N THR A 49 -10.15 1.74 -5.09
CA THR A 49 -8.70 1.51 -5.09
C THR A 49 -7.91 2.68 -5.65
N TYR A 50 -8.50 3.54 -6.48
CA TYR A 50 -7.80 4.69 -7.06
C TYR A 50 -7.38 5.72 -6.00
N ALA A 51 -8.22 5.97 -5.01
CA ALA A 51 -7.88 6.84 -3.88
C ALA A 51 -6.74 6.24 -3.05
N LEU A 52 -6.74 4.91 -2.86
CA LEU A 52 -5.66 4.18 -2.18
C LEU A 52 -4.33 4.24 -2.96
N ASP A 53 -4.35 4.19 -4.29
CA ASP A 53 -3.14 4.37 -5.12
C ASP A 53 -2.53 5.77 -4.97
N VAL A 54 -3.37 6.80 -4.93
CA VAL A 54 -2.93 8.19 -4.72
C VAL A 54 -2.41 8.36 -3.29
N LEU A 55 -3.09 7.78 -2.29
CA LEU A 55 -2.66 7.79 -0.89
C LEU A 55 -1.30 7.09 -0.70
N ALA A 56 -1.10 5.92 -1.34
CA ALA A 56 0.21 5.26 -1.37
C ALA A 56 1.29 6.16 -2.00
N GLY A 57 0.91 6.91 -3.04
CA GLY A 57 1.74 7.93 -3.66
C GLY A 57 2.18 9.04 -2.69
N ILE A 58 1.24 9.58 -1.93
CA ILE A 58 1.47 10.63 -0.92
C ILE A 58 2.41 10.13 0.18
N LEU A 59 2.15 8.93 0.69
CA LEU A 59 2.89 8.37 1.81
C LEU A 59 4.30 7.90 1.43
N GLY A 60 4.48 7.27 0.26
CA GLY A 60 5.74 6.59 -0.06
C GLY A 60 6.39 6.86 -1.42
N ARG A 61 5.77 7.61 -2.34
CA ARG A 61 6.30 7.74 -3.71
C ARG A 61 7.29 8.90 -3.86
N GLY A 62 8.57 8.54 -3.74
CA GLY A 62 9.72 9.40 -4.01
C GLY A 62 10.18 10.23 -2.82
N ARG A 63 11.23 11.03 -3.01
CA ARG A 63 11.93 11.73 -1.93
C ARG A 63 11.09 12.77 -1.17
N MET A 64 10.04 13.27 -1.81
CA MET A 64 9.10 14.26 -1.26
C MET A 64 7.84 13.61 -0.68
N SER A 65 7.83 12.29 -0.47
CA SER A 65 6.71 11.60 0.17
C SER A 65 6.82 11.71 1.69
N ARG A 66 5.68 11.67 2.38
CA ARG A 66 5.61 12.00 3.81
C ARG A 66 6.46 11.08 4.67
N LEU A 67 6.36 9.76 4.46
CA LEU A 67 7.12 8.78 5.24
C LEU A 67 8.61 8.78 4.89
N PHE A 68 8.96 9.00 3.62
CA PHE A 68 10.37 9.10 3.25
C PHE A 68 11.02 10.33 3.89
N ARG A 69 10.35 11.49 3.83
CA ARG A 69 10.88 12.72 4.40
C ARG A 69 11.05 12.60 5.92
N ASP A 70 10.01 12.18 6.63
CA ASP A 70 10.05 12.06 8.09
C ASP A 70 11.00 10.94 8.56
N LEU A 71 10.77 9.70 8.11
CA LEU A 71 11.43 8.54 8.72
C LEU A 71 12.83 8.28 8.20
N ARG A 72 13.14 8.71 6.96
CA ARG A 72 14.46 8.47 6.36
C ARG A 72 15.33 9.72 6.37
N GLU A 73 14.81 10.88 5.97
CA GLU A 73 15.63 12.09 5.83
C GLU A 73 15.73 12.89 7.14
N GLU A 74 14.61 13.11 7.84
CA GLU A 74 14.57 13.96 9.04
C GLU A 74 15.00 13.20 10.32
N ARG A 75 14.38 12.05 10.61
CA ARG A 75 14.64 11.27 11.84
C ARG A 75 15.60 10.11 11.66
N GLN A 76 15.92 9.75 10.41
CA GLN A 76 16.90 8.71 10.06
C GLN A 76 16.65 7.34 10.72
N LEU A 77 15.39 7.00 10.96
CA LEU A 77 14.99 5.76 11.63
C LEU A 77 15.02 4.54 10.70
N VAL A 78 14.88 4.76 9.39
CA VAL A 78 14.80 3.70 8.37
C VAL A 78 15.86 3.92 7.27
N THR A 79 16.40 2.83 6.75
CA THR A 79 17.24 2.87 5.53
C THR A 79 16.42 2.83 4.25
N GLN A 80 15.27 2.15 4.31
CA GLN A 80 14.33 2.05 3.19
C GLN A 80 12.90 2.08 3.74
N ILE A 81 12.03 2.78 3.03
CA ILE A 81 10.58 2.74 3.25
C ILE A 81 9.86 2.75 1.90
N GLY A 82 8.79 1.98 1.81
CA GLY A 82 7.98 1.83 0.61
C GLY A 82 6.52 1.64 0.97
N VAL A 83 5.64 2.13 0.10
CA VAL A 83 4.19 2.04 0.28
C VAL A 83 3.58 1.59 -1.04
N SER A 84 2.64 0.65 -0.98
CA SER A 84 1.96 0.16 -2.17
C SER A 84 0.54 -0.27 -1.85
N ASN A 85 -0.34 -0.02 -2.80
CA ASN A 85 -1.64 -0.65 -2.88
C ASN A 85 -1.56 -1.72 -3.98
N ILE A 86 -1.93 -2.96 -3.66
CA ILE A 86 -2.02 -4.06 -4.62
C ILE A 86 -3.48 -4.47 -4.71
N THR A 87 -4.09 -4.20 -5.86
CA THR A 87 -5.43 -4.69 -6.17
C THR A 87 -5.34 -6.12 -6.71
N GLN A 88 -6.01 -7.08 -6.06
CA GLN A 88 -6.17 -8.44 -6.57
C GLN A 88 -7.64 -8.74 -6.88
N ARG A 89 -7.90 -9.87 -7.53
CA ARG A 89 -9.23 -10.28 -8.00
C ARG A 89 -10.33 -10.15 -6.95
N LEU A 90 -10.12 -10.69 -5.75
CA LEU A 90 -11.14 -10.73 -4.71
C LEU A 90 -10.93 -9.63 -3.66
N GLN A 91 -9.70 -9.44 -3.23
CA GLN A 91 -9.36 -8.52 -2.15
C GLN A 91 -7.97 -7.95 -2.37
N GLY A 92 -7.83 -6.64 -2.24
CA GLY A 92 -6.57 -5.95 -2.32
C GLY A 92 -5.84 -5.90 -0.98
N VAL A 93 -4.59 -5.43 -1.05
CA VAL A 93 -3.73 -5.22 0.10
C VAL A 93 -3.05 -3.86 -0.02
N PHE A 94 -3.25 -3.00 0.98
CA PHE A 94 -2.42 -1.82 1.19
C PHE A 94 -1.33 -2.16 2.18
N TYR A 95 -0.06 -1.93 1.85
CA TYR A 95 1.03 -2.23 2.76
C TYR A 95 2.13 -1.18 2.76
N ILE A 96 2.79 -1.10 3.90
CA ILE A 96 3.95 -0.25 4.14
C ILE A 96 5.08 -1.17 4.58
N SER A 97 6.20 -1.12 3.88
CA SER A 97 7.39 -1.92 4.19
C SER A 97 8.56 -1.01 4.56
N ALA A 98 9.32 -1.38 5.59
CA ALA A 98 10.51 -0.68 6.01
C ALA A 98 11.70 -1.63 6.26
N LYS A 99 12.91 -1.12 6.03
CA LYS A 99 14.18 -1.70 6.51
C LYS A 99 14.78 -0.74 7.51
N LEU A 100 15.16 -1.23 8.69
CA LEU A 100 15.53 -0.39 9.82
C LEU A 100 16.39 -1.16 10.84
N PRO A 101 17.17 -0.44 11.69
CA PRO A 101 17.72 -1.00 12.91
C PRO A 101 16.60 -1.56 13.81
N ALA A 102 16.87 -2.67 14.51
CA ALA A 102 15.83 -3.39 15.27
C ALA A 102 15.30 -2.56 16.46
N GLU A 103 16.15 -1.73 17.05
CA GLU A 103 15.82 -0.79 18.12
C GLU A 103 14.77 0.26 17.70
N ASN A 104 14.66 0.57 16.41
CA ASN A 104 13.74 1.59 15.89
C ASN A 104 12.34 1.03 15.56
N LEU A 105 12.10 -0.29 15.73
CA LEU A 105 10.87 -0.95 15.27
C LEU A 105 9.59 -0.30 15.82
N ALA A 106 9.50 -0.10 17.13
CA ALA A 106 8.32 0.46 17.76
C ALA A 106 8.10 1.94 17.37
N GLU A 107 9.18 2.71 17.26
CA GLU A 107 9.11 4.12 16.89
C GLU A 107 8.63 4.30 15.44
N VAL A 108 9.09 3.45 14.52
CA VAL A 108 8.69 3.47 13.11
C VAL A 108 7.24 2.99 12.94
N GLU A 109 6.83 1.92 13.62
CA GLU A 109 5.43 1.43 13.62
C GLU A 109 4.47 2.56 14.06
N ASN A 110 4.77 3.22 15.18
CA ASN A 110 3.98 4.33 15.69
C ASN A 110 3.95 5.53 14.73
N ALA A 111 5.10 5.88 14.14
CA ALA A 111 5.16 7.00 13.23
C ALA A 111 4.36 6.75 11.94
N ILE A 112 4.40 5.52 11.40
CA ILE A 112 3.56 5.13 10.26
C ILE A 112 2.08 5.27 10.62
N ALA A 113 1.65 4.75 11.77
CA ALA A 113 0.27 4.87 12.24
C ALA A 113 -0.16 6.34 12.38
N ASN A 114 0.72 7.21 12.89
CA ASN A 114 0.46 8.65 13.00
C ASN A 114 0.30 9.33 11.64
N HIS A 115 1.12 9.01 10.63
CA HIS A 115 0.94 9.57 9.27
C HIS A 115 -0.37 9.12 8.64
N ILE A 116 -0.78 7.87 8.87
CA ILE A 116 -2.08 7.37 8.43
C ILE A 116 -3.20 8.14 9.12
N HIS A 117 -3.12 8.31 10.44
CA HIS A 117 -4.10 9.09 11.20
C HIS A 117 -4.21 10.53 10.69
N ARG A 118 -3.09 11.18 10.38
CA ARG A 118 -3.10 12.52 9.76
C ARG A 118 -3.78 12.53 8.40
N CYS A 119 -3.61 11.50 7.57
CA CYS A 119 -4.37 11.38 6.32
C CYS A 119 -5.88 11.18 6.54
N GLN A 120 -6.30 10.70 7.73
CA GLN A 120 -7.71 10.58 8.09
C GLN A 120 -8.31 11.89 8.63
N THR A 121 -7.50 12.77 9.24
CA THR A 121 -7.99 13.97 9.93
C THR A 121 -7.66 15.27 9.21
N GLU A 122 -6.61 15.30 8.40
CA GLU A 122 -6.14 16.46 7.66
C GLU A 122 -6.35 16.25 6.15
N LEU A 123 -6.92 17.25 5.47
CA LEU A 123 -6.96 17.23 4.01
C LEU A 123 -5.57 17.46 3.43
N VAL A 124 -5.23 16.66 2.42
CA VAL A 124 -4.01 16.82 1.63
C VAL A 124 -4.17 18.05 0.72
N SER A 125 -3.13 18.86 0.60
CA SER A 125 -3.20 20.08 -0.20
C SER A 125 -3.33 19.78 -1.70
N ASP A 126 -4.02 20.66 -2.43
CA ASP A 126 -4.23 20.49 -3.88
C ASP A 126 -2.93 20.39 -4.68
N SER A 127 -1.90 21.12 -4.26
CA SER A 127 -0.58 21.09 -4.90
C SER A 127 0.13 19.74 -4.70
N GLU A 128 0.04 19.16 -3.51
CA GLU A 128 0.56 17.83 -3.21
C GLU A 128 -0.19 16.77 -4.01
N ILE A 129 -1.53 16.81 -4.02
CA ILE A 129 -2.38 15.87 -4.76
C ILE A 129 -2.12 15.96 -6.26
N ALA A 130 -2.11 17.17 -6.85
CA ALA A 130 -1.85 17.36 -8.28
C ALA A 130 -0.51 16.74 -8.72
N ARG A 131 0.54 16.96 -7.91
CA ARG A 131 1.86 16.36 -8.16
C ARG A 131 1.82 14.84 -8.09
N ILE A 132 1.15 14.26 -7.08
CA ILE A 132 1.10 12.80 -6.91
C ILE A 132 0.26 12.13 -7.99
N ARG A 133 -0.94 12.63 -8.31
CA ARG A 133 -1.79 12.12 -9.39
C ARG A 133 -1.03 12.04 -10.71
N THR A 134 -0.30 13.10 -11.04
CA THR A 134 0.53 13.16 -12.25
C THR A 134 1.60 12.06 -12.24
N LYS A 135 2.30 11.86 -11.12
CA LYS A 135 3.33 10.81 -11.00
C LYS A 135 2.75 9.40 -11.10
N VAL A 136 1.61 9.14 -10.46
CA VAL A 136 0.94 7.83 -10.50
C VAL A 136 0.42 7.52 -11.90
N ALA A 137 -0.27 8.47 -12.53
CA ALA A 137 -0.75 8.33 -13.91
C ALA A 137 0.38 8.10 -14.91
N ASN A 138 1.46 8.88 -14.82
CA ASN A 138 2.62 8.72 -15.71
C ASN A 138 3.32 7.38 -15.52
N GLN A 139 3.46 6.90 -14.28
CA GLN A 139 4.04 5.58 -14.03
C GLN A 139 3.23 4.49 -14.73
N PHE A 140 1.91 4.55 -14.65
CA PHE A 140 1.05 3.59 -15.32
C PHE A 140 1.25 3.62 -16.84
N ILE A 141 1.30 4.81 -17.44
CA ILE A 141 1.52 4.98 -18.89
C ILE A 141 2.87 4.36 -19.30
N PHE A 142 3.96 4.73 -18.63
CA PHE A 142 5.29 4.21 -18.95
C PHE A 142 5.41 2.70 -18.73
N SER A 143 4.75 2.16 -17.71
CA SER A 143 4.77 0.71 -17.43
C SER A 143 4.02 -0.10 -18.50
N ASN A 144 3.13 0.54 -19.28
CA ASN A 144 2.26 -0.08 -20.29
C ASN A 144 2.50 0.45 -21.72
N GLU A 145 3.68 1.03 -21.96
CA GLU A 145 4.05 1.58 -23.27
C GLU A 145 4.39 0.49 -24.29
N LYS A 146 5.08 -0.57 -23.84
CA LYS A 146 5.48 -1.69 -24.69
C LYS A 146 4.25 -2.51 -25.14
N PRO A 147 4.19 -2.98 -26.40
CA PRO A 147 3.07 -3.80 -26.89
C PRO A 147 2.77 -5.02 -26.02
N SER A 148 3.81 -5.71 -25.53
CA SER A 148 3.65 -6.87 -24.65
C SER A 148 3.06 -6.50 -23.28
N ALA A 149 3.53 -5.40 -22.67
CA ALA A 149 3.01 -4.92 -21.40
C ALA A 149 1.53 -4.52 -21.53
N ARG A 150 1.18 -3.82 -22.61
CA ARG A 150 -0.20 -3.43 -22.91
C ARG A 150 -1.11 -4.64 -23.14
N SER A 151 -0.63 -5.65 -23.87
CA SER A 151 -1.38 -6.90 -24.10
C SER A 151 -1.64 -7.65 -22.79
N ASN A 152 -0.63 -7.72 -21.91
CA ASN A 152 -0.77 -8.33 -20.58
C ASN A 152 -1.77 -7.57 -19.71
N LEU A 153 -1.74 -6.24 -19.72
CA LEU A 153 -2.70 -5.40 -19.00
C LEU A 153 -4.14 -5.70 -19.44
N TYR A 154 -4.40 -5.70 -20.75
CA TYR A 154 -5.73 -5.98 -21.28
C TYR A 154 -6.19 -7.40 -20.99
N GLY A 155 -5.31 -8.39 -21.18
CA GLY A 155 -5.59 -9.78 -20.83
C GLY A 155 -5.92 -9.94 -19.35
N TYR A 156 -5.19 -9.26 -18.47
CA TYR A 156 -5.49 -9.25 -17.03
C TYR A 156 -6.88 -8.70 -16.76
N TYR A 157 -7.17 -7.44 -17.12
CA TYR A 157 -8.46 -6.82 -16.82
C TYR A 157 -9.64 -7.59 -17.43
N TYR A 158 -9.54 -7.99 -18.71
CA TYR A 158 -10.59 -8.77 -19.35
C TYR A 158 -10.80 -10.14 -18.68
N SER A 159 -9.73 -10.83 -18.27
CA SER A 159 -9.86 -12.11 -17.56
C SER A 159 -10.45 -11.98 -16.15
N GLN A 160 -10.26 -10.83 -15.49
CA GLN A 160 -10.70 -10.62 -14.11
C GLN A 160 -12.11 -10.03 -14.00
N VAL A 161 -12.46 -9.07 -14.89
CA VAL A 161 -13.73 -8.33 -14.86
C VAL A 161 -14.53 -8.37 -16.14
N GLY A 162 -14.00 -8.94 -17.23
CA GLY A 162 -14.68 -8.93 -18.53
C GLY A 162 -14.77 -7.54 -19.17
N ASP A 163 -14.08 -6.54 -18.61
CA ASP A 163 -14.12 -5.14 -19.05
C ASP A 163 -12.70 -4.56 -19.16
N LEU A 164 -12.46 -3.82 -20.24
CA LEU A 164 -11.20 -3.11 -20.50
C LEU A 164 -11.26 -1.63 -20.10
N GLU A 165 -12.45 -1.08 -19.83
CA GLU A 165 -12.63 0.33 -19.43
C GLU A 165 -11.64 0.74 -18.34
N PRO A 166 -11.41 -0.04 -17.27
CA PRO A 166 -10.53 0.41 -16.22
C PRO A 166 -9.05 0.44 -16.64
N ALA A 167 -8.64 -0.47 -17.52
CA ALA A 167 -7.30 -0.49 -18.08
C ALA A 167 -7.04 0.72 -18.98
N LEU A 168 -8.07 1.16 -19.72
CA LEU A 168 -7.99 2.28 -20.66
C LEU A 168 -8.05 3.63 -19.95
N ASN A 169 -8.86 3.73 -18.90
CA ASN A 169 -9.16 5.00 -18.22
C ASN A 169 -8.46 5.18 -16.87
N TYR A 170 -7.61 4.24 -16.43
CA TYR A 170 -6.85 4.37 -15.18
C TYR A 170 -6.18 5.74 -14.99
N PRO A 171 -5.46 6.32 -15.98
CA PRO A 171 -4.86 7.65 -15.80
C PRO A 171 -5.88 8.76 -15.55
N SER A 172 -7.07 8.67 -16.15
CA SER A 172 -8.16 9.63 -15.97
C SER A 172 -8.78 9.49 -14.58
N HIS A 173 -9.04 8.25 -14.14
CA HIS A 173 -9.56 7.96 -12.80
C HIS A 173 -8.60 8.43 -11.69
N ILE A 174 -7.30 8.21 -11.85
CA ILE A 174 -6.29 8.73 -10.92
C ILE A 174 -6.29 10.26 -10.90
N LYS A 175 -6.43 10.91 -12.05
CA LYS A 175 -6.46 12.38 -12.14
C LYS A 175 -7.71 12.99 -11.51
N SER A 176 -8.84 12.28 -11.45
CA SER A 176 -10.07 12.78 -10.84
C SER A 176 -10.13 12.65 -9.32
N VAL A 177 -9.23 11.88 -8.70
CA VAL A 177 -9.20 11.70 -7.23
C VAL A 177 -9.06 13.06 -6.51
N SER A 178 -9.97 13.34 -5.58
CA SER A 178 -9.99 14.55 -4.74
C SER A 178 -9.34 14.33 -3.37
N ALA A 179 -9.08 15.42 -2.64
CA ALA A 179 -8.61 15.37 -1.26
C ALA A 179 -9.60 14.61 -0.35
N VAL A 180 -10.89 14.79 -0.58
CA VAL A 180 -11.96 14.14 0.18
C VAL A 180 -11.99 12.64 -0.08
N ASP A 181 -11.78 12.20 -1.33
CA ASP A 181 -11.73 10.78 -1.66
C ASP A 181 -10.56 10.09 -0.97
N ILE A 182 -9.40 10.76 -0.93
CA ILE A 182 -8.20 10.25 -0.23
C ILE A 182 -8.48 10.12 1.27
N GLN A 183 -9.06 11.15 1.89
CA GLN A 183 -9.38 11.13 3.32
C GLN A 183 -10.40 10.02 3.64
N LYS A 184 -11.46 9.89 2.85
CA LYS A 184 -12.45 8.82 3.00
C LYS A 184 -11.83 7.44 2.86
N ALA A 185 -10.98 7.22 1.86
CA ALA A 185 -10.28 5.94 1.70
C ALA A 185 -9.36 5.63 2.89
N ALA A 186 -8.64 6.63 3.41
CA ALA A 186 -7.83 6.46 4.62
C ALA A 186 -8.68 6.09 5.84
N GLN A 187 -9.83 6.74 6.03
CA GLN A 187 -10.76 6.49 7.14
C GLN A 187 -11.40 5.11 7.06
N GLN A 188 -11.81 4.70 5.85
CA GLN A 188 -12.54 3.46 5.63
C GLN A 188 -11.63 2.22 5.71
N TYR A 189 -10.38 2.33 5.24
CA TYR A 189 -9.55 1.15 5.00
C TYR A 189 -8.29 1.05 5.86
N LEU A 190 -7.73 2.17 6.30
CA LEU A 190 -6.41 2.20 6.93
C LEU A 190 -6.50 2.53 8.42
N SER A 191 -7.06 1.62 9.23
CA SER A 191 -7.12 1.84 10.68
C SER A 191 -5.71 1.98 11.28
N PRO A 192 -5.40 3.06 12.03
CA PRO A 192 -4.12 3.18 12.72
C PRO A 192 -4.03 2.30 13.97
N HIS A 193 -5.11 1.59 14.34
CA HIS A 193 -5.19 0.76 15.54
C HIS A 193 -5.51 -0.72 15.23
N ALA A 194 -5.74 -1.07 13.97
CA ALA A 194 -6.04 -2.44 13.56
C ALA A 194 -5.43 -2.75 12.19
N TYR A 195 -4.41 -3.61 12.18
CA TYR A 195 -3.66 -4.00 10.98
C TYR A 195 -2.87 -5.28 11.23
N GLY A 196 -2.50 -5.97 10.16
CA GLY A 196 -1.48 -7.01 10.23
C GLY A 196 -0.10 -6.37 10.28
N ILE A 197 0.81 -6.93 11.07
CA ILE A 197 2.22 -6.54 11.07
C ILE A 197 3.11 -7.77 11.10
N VAL A 198 4.07 -7.82 10.18
CA VAL A 198 5.11 -8.84 10.12
C VAL A 198 6.46 -8.20 10.34
N ILE A 199 7.23 -8.74 11.28
CA ILE A 199 8.59 -8.32 11.58
C ILE A 199 9.53 -9.50 11.38
N ALA A 200 10.60 -9.29 10.62
CA ALA A 200 11.73 -10.21 10.57
C ALA A 200 12.96 -9.47 11.07
N LYS A 201 13.63 -9.97 12.11
CA LYS A 201 14.80 -9.31 12.72
C LYS A 201 15.90 -10.31 13.05
N GLY A 202 17.14 -9.84 13.07
CA GLY A 202 18.26 -10.63 13.58
C GLY A 202 18.17 -10.83 15.09
N THR A 203 18.93 -11.80 15.61
CA THR A 203 19.31 -11.80 17.01
C THR A 203 20.28 -10.63 17.19
N GLY A 204 19.81 -9.50 17.73
CA GLY A 204 20.70 -8.38 18.05
C GLY A 204 21.94 -8.89 18.78
N ASN A 205 23.12 -8.34 18.46
CA ASN A 205 24.39 -8.78 19.05
C ASN A 205 24.19 -9.01 20.55
N ARG A 206 24.25 -10.27 20.99
CA ARG A 206 24.53 -10.57 22.39
C ARG A 206 25.96 -10.09 22.59
N GLU A 207 26.11 -9.00 23.35
CA GLU A 207 27.39 -8.67 23.98
C GLU A 207 27.95 -9.88 24.74
#